data_AF-A0A2N0Z6C0-F1
#
_entry.id   AF-A0A2N0Z6C0-F1
#
_cell.length_a   1.000
_cell.length_b   1.000
_cell.length_c   1.000
_cell.angle_alpha   90.00
_cell.angle_beta   90.00
_cell.angle_gamma   90.00
#
_symmetry.space_group_name_H-M   'P 1'
#
loop_
_entity.id
_entity.type
_entity.pdbx_description
1 polymer ?
#
loop_
_entity_poly.entity_id
_entity_poly.type
_entity_poly.pdbx_seq_one_letter_code
_entity_poly.pdbx_strand_id
1 'polypeptide(L)'
;MVLGKNDKEYEVGKDFHPGYYDVMSISSKTVNFAGDNLKENEELKGIFNCHNNKIGVRGEGQVKLTSAKFEKLKRKDDYYTISESGYYVVESEMPEGKYEFALEKSPESLYIFIDIRNKKLEPIDSIQWDNKKNACSISFNLKKGD
;
A
#
# COMPACT_ATOMS: atom_id res chain seq x y z
N MET A 1 14.27 -3.46 -7.84
CA MET A 1 15.30 -3.98 -6.90
C MET A 1 14.71 -5.13 -6.11
N VAL A 2 15.52 -6.08 -5.61
CA VAL A 2 15.05 -7.18 -4.74
C VAL A 2 15.75 -7.11 -3.39
N LEU A 3 14.99 -7.22 -2.30
CA LEU A 3 15.48 -7.26 -0.92
C LEU A 3 15.05 -8.59 -0.25
N GLY A 4 15.87 -9.09 0.67
CA GLY A 4 15.58 -10.27 1.49
C GLY A 4 16.57 -11.42 1.30
N LYS A 5 16.13 -12.64 1.60
CA LYS A 5 16.93 -13.87 1.78
C LYS A 5 17.70 -13.84 3.11
N ASN A 6 16.96 -14.13 4.19
CA ASN A 6 17.32 -14.04 5.61
C ASN A 6 17.08 -12.65 6.23
N ASP A 7 17.02 -12.61 7.56
CA ASP A 7 16.87 -11.40 8.35
C ASP A 7 18.00 -10.41 8.05
N LYS A 8 17.63 -9.29 7.43
CA LYS A 8 18.57 -8.23 7.06
C LYS A 8 17.93 -6.86 7.17
N GLU A 9 18.72 -5.89 7.61
CA GLU A 9 18.38 -4.46 7.60
C GLU A 9 19.00 -3.80 6.36
N TYR A 10 18.24 -2.91 5.74
CA TYR A 10 18.65 -2.11 4.58
C TYR A 10 18.51 -0.63 4.90
N GLU A 11 19.48 0.17 4.49
CA GLU A 11 19.53 1.61 4.73
C GLU A 11 19.17 2.38 3.46
N VAL A 12 18.09 3.16 3.52
CA VAL A 12 17.63 4.01 2.42
C VAL A 12 18.60 5.17 2.20
N GLY A 13 19.02 5.39 0.97
CA GLY A 13 20.09 6.31 0.58
C GLY A 13 21.44 5.63 0.37
N LYS A 14 21.62 4.42 0.92
CA LYS A 14 22.84 3.64 0.81
C LYS A 14 22.63 2.36 0.01
N ASP A 15 21.69 1.53 0.43
CA ASP A 15 21.34 0.28 -0.25
C ASP A 15 20.39 0.51 -1.42
N PHE A 16 19.55 1.55 -1.35
CA PHE A 16 18.65 1.96 -2.42
C PHE A 16 18.20 3.41 -2.30
N HIS A 17 17.72 4.01 -3.39
CA HIS A 17 17.32 5.42 -3.39
C HIS A 17 16.05 5.68 -2.57
N PRO A 18 15.94 6.85 -1.92
CA PRO A 18 14.69 7.27 -1.30
C PRO A 18 13.60 7.50 -2.34
N GLY A 19 12.35 7.23 -1.97
CA GLY A 19 11.21 7.40 -2.86
C GLY A 19 10.02 6.51 -2.50
N TYR A 20 9.00 6.56 -3.35
CA TYR A 20 7.80 5.73 -3.25
C TYR A 20 7.99 4.44 -4.05
N TYR A 21 7.70 3.30 -3.43
CA TYR A 21 7.86 1.99 -4.04
C TYR A 21 6.61 1.13 -3.85
N ASP A 22 6.21 0.46 -4.93
CA ASP A 22 5.37 -0.72 -4.85
C ASP A 22 6.23 -1.90 -4.39
N VAL A 23 5.78 -2.59 -3.34
CA VAL A 23 6.52 -3.66 -2.65
C VAL A 23 5.76 -4.97 -2.80
N MET A 24 6.25 -5.85 -3.67
CA MET A 24 5.61 -7.14 -3.96
C MET A 24 6.42 -8.29 -3.38
N SER A 25 5.77 -9.21 -2.67
CA SER A 25 6.40 -10.48 -2.29
C SER A 25 6.59 -11.36 -3.52
N ILE A 26 7.83 -11.81 -3.74
CA ILE A 26 8.20 -12.68 -4.86
C ILE A 26 8.59 -14.09 -4.40
N SER A 27 8.27 -14.42 -3.15
CA SER A 27 8.58 -15.71 -2.54
C SER A 27 7.31 -16.45 -2.16
N SER A 28 7.34 -17.78 -2.26
CA SER A 28 6.30 -18.66 -1.73
C SER A 28 6.27 -18.70 -0.19
N LYS A 29 7.29 -18.14 0.47
CA LYS A 29 7.35 -17.99 1.93
C LYS A 29 6.95 -16.58 2.33
N THR A 30 6.26 -16.46 3.46
CA THR A 30 5.94 -15.16 4.07
C THR A 30 7.21 -14.36 4.34
N VAL A 31 7.18 -13.09 4.00
CA VAL A 31 8.24 -12.13 4.28
C VAL A 31 7.68 -10.99 5.11
N ASN A 32 8.41 -10.59 6.16
CA ASN A 32 8.07 -9.38 6.89
C ASN A 32 8.87 -8.21 6.30
N PHE A 33 8.17 -7.21 5.78
CA PHE A 33 8.76 -5.97 5.26
C PHE A 33 8.30 -4.80 6.13
N ALA A 34 9.23 -4.15 6.83
CA ALA A 34 8.94 -2.97 7.65
C ALA A 34 7.82 -3.17 8.71
N GLY A 35 7.59 -4.41 9.15
CA GLY A 35 6.52 -4.76 10.10
C GLY A 35 5.31 -5.42 9.45
N ASP A 36 5.09 -5.25 8.15
CA ASP A 36 3.99 -5.87 7.40
C ASP A 36 4.37 -7.28 6.92
N ASN A 37 3.49 -8.26 7.16
CA ASN A 37 3.67 -9.62 6.67
C ASN A 37 3.03 -9.75 5.28
N LEU A 38 3.82 -10.13 4.28
CA LEU A 38 3.37 -10.36 2.91
C LEU A 38 3.49 -11.83 2.56
N LYS A 39 2.38 -12.42 2.14
CA LYS A 39 2.32 -13.75 1.53
C LYS A 39 2.74 -13.69 0.06
N GLU A 40 2.82 -14.84 -0.58
CA GLU A 40 3.18 -14.94 -1.99
C GLU A 40 2.27 -14.06 -2.87
N ASN A 41 2.88 -13.25 -3.73
CA ASN A 41 2.22 -12.31 -4.65
C ASN A 41 1.39 -11.19 -4.00
N GLU A 42 1.43 -11.04 -2.67
CA GLU A 42 0.86 -9.84 -2.02
C GLU A 42 1.75 -8.62 -2.30
N GLU A 43 1.11 -7.48 -2.52
CA GLU A 43 1.76 -6.22 -2.84
C GLU A 43 1.25 -5.10 -1.92
N LEU A 44 2.17 -4.21 -1.51
CA LEU A 44 1.86 -2.93 -0.89
C LEU A 44 2.12 -1.80 -1.89
N LYS A 45 1.14 -0.92 -2.08
CA LYS A 45 1.23 0.19 -3.03
C LYS A 45 1.89 1.42 -2.43
N GLY A 46 2.79 2.04 -3.19
CA GLY A 46 3.23 3.41 -2.92
C GLY A 46 3.94 3.62 -1.58
N ILE A 47 4.63 2.65 -1.01
CA ILE A 47 5.28 2.80 0.30
C ILE A 47 6.43 3.80 0.23
N PHE A 48 6.35 4.85 1.05
CA PHE A 48 7.39 5.88 1.11
C PHE A 48 8.59 5.44 1.95
N ASN A 49 9.77 5.52 1.34
CA ASN A 49 11.04 5.23 1.98
C ASN A 49 11.88 6.52 2.00
N CYS A 50 11.94 7.19 3.16
CA CYS A 50 12.72 8.41 3.33
C CYS A 50 14.22 8.12 3.51
N HIS A 51 15.05 9.10 3.17
CA HIS A 51 16.51 8.98 3.30
C HIS A 51 16.92 8.68 4.75
N ASN A 52 17.96 7.86 4.93
CA ASN A 52 18.45 7.34 6.22
C ASN A 52 17.46 6.45 6.99
N ASN A 53 16.32 6.10 6.41
CA ASN A 53 15.43 5.12 7.03
C ASN A 53 16.06 3.73 7.01
N LYS A 54 15.79 2.94 8.04
CA LYS A 54 16.24 1.56 8.15
C LYS A 54 15.05 0.63 7.99
N ILE A 55 15.12 -0.20 6.97
CA ILE A 55 14.05 -1.14 6.63
C ILE A 55 14.51 -2.55 6.99
N GLY A 56 13.83 -3.14 7.98
CA GLY A 56 13.98 -4.56 8.28
C GLY A 56 13.21 -5.41 7.28
N VAL A 57 13.90 -6.37 6.67
CA VAL A 57 13.29 -7.46 5.90
C VAL A 57 13.62 -8.76 6.62
N ARG A 58 12.59 -9.44 7.16
CA ARG A 58 12.75 -10.63 7.99
C ARG A 58 12.05 -11.85 7.41
N GLY A 59 12.53 -13.02 7.80
CA GLY A 59 12.11 -14.31 7.29
C GLY A 59 12.91 -14.78 6.08
N GLU A 60 12.45 -15.88 5.49
CA GLU A 60 13.14 -16.55 4.38
C GLU A 60 12.67 -16.06 3.00
N GLY A 61 11.64 -15.21 2.97
CA GLY A 61 11.10 -14.65 1.74
C GLY A 61 11.89 -13.46 1.20
N GLN A 62 11.40 -12.91 0.09
CA GLN A 62 12.00 -11.79 -0.63
C GLN A 62 10.91 -10.87 -1.15
N VAL A 63 11.20 -9.58 -1.20
CA VAL A 63 10.35 -8.56 -1.82
C VAL A 63 11.04 -7.93 -3.01
N LYS A 64 10.24 -7.56 -4.01
CA LYS A 64 10.65 -6.72 -5.13
C LYS A 64 10.11 -5.31 -4.92
N LEU A 65 11.01 -4.35 -4.92
CA LEU A 65 10.70 -2.92 -4.91
C LEU A 65 10.73 -2.38 -6.34
N THR A 66 9.62 -1.77 -6.75
CA THR A 66 9.46 -1.08 -8.04
C THR A 66 9.01 0.34 -7.76
N SER A 67 9.61 1.36 -8.40
CA SER A 67 9.19 2.75 -8.19
C SER A 67 7.69 2.89 -8.44
N ALA A 68 6.96 3.44 -7.48
CA ALA A 68 5.52 3.60 -7.56
C ALA A 68 5.20 4.61 -8.66
N LYS A 69 4.30 4.21 -9.57
CA LYS A 69 3.86 5.05 -10.67
C LYS A 69 2.52 5.74 -10.40
N PHE A 70 1.82 5.34 -9.33
CA PHE A 70 0.48 5.81 -9.01
C PHE A 70 -0.44 5.70 -10.23
N GLU A 71 -0.52 4.48 -10.78
CA GLU A 71 -1.28 4.21 -12.00
C GLU A 71 -2.79 4.30 -11.73
N LYS A 72 -3.55 4.84 -12.69
CA LYS A 72 -5.00 4.98 -12.58
C LYS A 72 -5.66 3.67 -12.13
N LEU A 73 -6.48 3.75 -11.10
CA LEU A 73 -7.28 2.62 -10.64
C LEU A 73 -8.19 2.14 -11.77
N LYS A 74 -8.39 0.83 -11.82
CA LYS A 74 -9.34 0.24 -12.77
C LYS A 74 -10.75 0.71 -12.40
N ARG A 75 -11.40 1.36 -13.36
CA ARG A 75 -12.80 1.74 -13.27
C ARG A 75 -13.65 0.71 -14.00
N LYS A 76 -14.71 0.24 -13.34
CA LYS A 76 -15.77 -0.56 -13.94
C LYS A 76 -17.10 0.07 -13.58
N ASP A 77 -17.84 0.52 -14.59
CA ASP A 77 -19.06 1.31 -14.41
C ASP A 77 -18.79 2.54 -13.52
N ASP A 78 -19.41 2.61 -12.34
CA ASP A 78 -19.27 3.70 -11.38
C ASP A 78 -18.37 3.37 -10.19
N TYR A 79 -17.66 2.24 -10.25
CA TYR A 79 -16.78 1.77 -9.17
C TYR A 79 -15.31 1.81 -9.59
N TYR A 80 -14.45 2.14 -8.63
CA TYR A 80 -13.00 1.93 -8.73
C TYR A 80 -12.62 0.74 -7.86
N THR A 81 -11.77 -0.13 -8.38
CA THR A 81 -11.28 -1.30 -7.63
C THR A 81 -9.92 -0.98 -7.01
N ILE A 82 -9.85 -1.18 -5.69
CA ILE A 82 -8.59 -1.22 -4.93
C ILE A 82 -8.41 -2.66 -4.47
N SER A 83 -7.34 -3.31 -4.95
CA SER A 83 -7.06 -4.72 -4.67
C SER A 83 -5.98 -4.90 -3.61
N GLU A 84 -5.14 -3.89 -3.41
CA GLU A 84 -3.97 -3.93 -2.54
C GLU A 84 -4.05 -2.86 -1.43
N SER A 85 -3.44 -3.13 -0.27
CA SER A 85 -3.25 -2.10 0.75
C SER A 85 -2.09 -1.16 0.36
N GLY A 86 -2.11 0.08 0.85
CA GLY A 86 -1.03 1.02 0.58
C GLY A 86 -1.47 2.48 0.49
N TYR A 87 -0.62 3.28 -0.15
CA TYR A 87 -0.79 4.72 -0.32
C TYR A 87 -1.31 5.02 -1.72
N TYR A 88 -2.40 5.78 -1.79
CA TYR A 88 -3.05 6.15 -3.03
C TYR A 88 -3.18 7.66 -3.20
N VAL A 89 -2.93 8.16 -4.41
CA VAL A 89 -2.85 9.60 -4.69
C VAL A 89 -4.06 10.09 -5.48
N VAL A 90 -4.82 11.00 -4.87
CA VAL A 90 -5.96 11.69 -5.51
C VAL A 90 -5.47 12.50 -6.70
N GLU A 91 -6.29 12.54 -7.75
CA GLU A 91 -6.04 13.10 -9.08
C GLU A 91 -4.93 12.42 -9.91
N SER A 92 -4.22 11.43 -9.33
CA SER A 92 -3.29 10.57 -10.08
C SER A 92 -3.95 9.21 -10.35
N GLU A 93 -4.42 8.55 -9.29
CA GLU A 93 -4.99 7.21 -9.33
C GLU A 93 -6.52 7.22 -9.43
N MET A 94 -7.15 8.20 -8.76
CA MET A 94 -8.60 8.41 -8.73
C MET A 94 -8.91 9.90 -8.70
N PRO A 95 -9.94 10.40 -9.39
CA PRO A 95 -10.28 11.82 -9.38
C PRO A 95 -10.81 12.27 -8.02
N GLU A 96 -10.88 13.58 -7.80
CA GLU A 96 -11.61 14.15 -6.68
C GLU A 96 -13.11 13.84 -6.78
N GLY A 97 -13.78 13.73 -5.63
CA GLY A 97 -15.19 13.39 -5.58
C GLY A 97 -15.64 12.78 -4.26
N LYS A 98 -16.94 12.50 -4.18
CA LYS A 98 -17.52 11.76 -3.05
C LYS A 98 -17.47 10.28 -3.34
N TYR A 99 -16.95 9.50 -2.40
CA TYR A 99 -16.77 8.07 -2.54
C TYR A 99 -17.38 7.32 -1.37
N GLU A 100 -17.88 6.14 -1.66
CA GLU A 100 -18.18 5.12 -0.67
C GLU A 100 -17.24 3.95 -0.93
N PHE A 101 -16.41 3.63 0.06
CA PHE A 101 -15.62 2.41 0.04
C PHE A 101 -16.49 1.28 0.55
N ALA A 102 -16.74 0.30 -0.30
CA ALA A 102 -17.45 -0.91 0.06
C ALA A 102 -16.49 -2.09 0.00
N LEU A 103 -16.52 -2.92 1.04
CA LEU A 103 -15.85 -4.21 1.04
C LEU A 103 -16.71 -5.20 0.27
N GLU A 104 -16.16 -5.77 -0.81
CA GLU A 104 -16.71 -7.00 -1.34
C GLU A 104 -16.62 -8.07 -0.24
N LYS A 105 -17.70 -8.85 -0.06
CA LYS A 105 -17.78 -9.85 1.01
C LYS A 105 -16.54 -10.74 1.00
N SER A 106 -15.73 -10.65 2.04
CA SER A 106 -14.63 -11.57 2.29
C SER A 106 -15.08 -12.66 3.25
N PRO A 107 -14.86 -13.96 2.93
CA PRO A 107 -15.07 -15.05 3.87
C PRO A 107 -14.01 -15.09 4.98
N GLU A 108 -12.93 -14.33 4.86
CA GLU A 108 -11.79 -14.33 5.78
C GLU A 108 -11.64 -13.01 6.54
N SER A 109 -11.04 -13.12 7.72
CA SER A 109 -10.55 -11.97 8.50
C SER A 109 -9.53 -11.17 7.68
N LEU A 110 -9.87 -9.93 7.34
CA LEU A 110 -9.01 -9.03 6.57
C LEU A 110 -8.47 -7.91 7.45
N TYR A 111 -7.19 -7.61 7.27
CA TYR A 111 -6.62 -6.35 7.67
C TYR A 111 -6.46 -5.49 6.43
N ILE A 112 -7.10 -4.32 6.41
CA ILE A 112 -7.05 -3.39 5.28
C ILE A 112 -6.49 -2.08 5.77
N PHE A 113 -5.52 -1.57 5.01
CA PHE A 113 -4.93 -0.27 5.23
C PHE A 113 -4.81 0.49 3.91
N ILE A 114 -5.54 1.59 3.80
CA ILE A 114 -5.56 2.47 2.63
C ILE A 114 -5.32 3.88 3.14
N ASP A 115 -4.19 4.48 2.77
CA ASP A 115 -3.87 5.88 3.05
C ASP A 115 -4.10 6.68 1.78
N ILE A 116 -4.87 7.75 1.87
CA ILE A 116 -5.23 8.59 0.72
C ILE A 116 -4.47 9.91 0.83
N ARG A 117 -3.79 10.29 -0.25
CA ARG A 117 -2.86 11.42 -0.29
C ARG A 117 -3.19 12.41 -1.39
N ASN A 118 -2.78 13.67 -1.19
CA ASN A 118 -2.85 14.70 -2.23
C ASN A 118 -1.68 14.60 -3.22
N LYS A 119 -1.65 15.45 -4.26
CA LYS A 119 -0.55 15.48 -5.24
C LYS A 119 0.81 15.83 -4.63
N LYS A 120 0.84 16.47 -3.46
CA LYS A 120 2.06 16.73 -2.67
C LYS A 120 2.45 15.54 -1.78
N LEU A 121 1.69 14.44 -1.84
CA LEU A 121 1.86 13.21 -1.09
C LEU A 121 1.65 13.38 0.42
N GLU A 122 0.90 14.41 0.81
CA GLU A 122 0.44 14.65 2.18
C GLU A 122 -0.84 13.83 2.44
N PRO A 123 -1.00 13.25 3.64
CA PRO A 123 -2.17 12.47 3.99
C PRO A 123 -3.43 13.35 4.03
N ILE A 124 -4.50 12.89 3.38
CA ILE A 124 -5.83 13.49 3.38
C ILE A 124 -6.75 12.71 4.31
N ASP A 125 -6.77 11.39 4.15
CA ASP A 125 -7.65 10.48 4.90
C ASP A 125 -7.03 9.08 4.94
N SER A 126 -7.52 8.22 5.83
CA SER A 126 -7.06 6.84 5.93
C SER A 126 -8.21 5.90 6.30
N ILE A 127 -8.26 4.76 5.62
CA ILE A 127 -9.17 3.67 5.93
C ILE A 127 -8.37 2.56 6.58
N GLN A 128 -8.79 2.19 7.79
CA GLN A 128 -8.26 1.03 8.49
C GLN A 128 -9.42 0.16 8.97
N TRP A 129 -9.48 -1.05 8.41
CA TRP A 129 -10.36 -2.12 8.86
C TRP A 129 -9.52 -3.20 9.53
N ASP A 130 -9.85 -3.48 10.79
CA ASP A 130 -9.41 -4.66 11.51
C ASP A 130 -10.61 -5.56 11.80
N ASN A 131 -10.34 -6.79 12.23
CA ASN A 131 -11.33 -7.83 12.52
C ASN A 131 -12.41 -7.46 13.57
N LYS A 132 -12.37 -6.24 14.16
CA LYS A 132 -13.37 -5.76 15.13
C LYS A 132 -14.44 -4.87 14.50
N LYS A 133 -14.22 -4.35 13.28
CA LYS A 133 -15.16 -3.45 12.62
C LYS A 133 -16.08 -4.21 11.66
N ASN A 134 -17.35 -4.34 12.05
CA ASN A 134 -18.43 -4.95 11.24
C ASN A 134 -18.94 -4.06 10.08
N ALA A 135 -18.32 -2.90 9.81
CA ALA A 135 -18.81 -1.98 8.79
C ALA A 135 -18.40 -2.46 7.39
N CYS A 136 -19.39 -2.80 6.54
CA CYS A 136 -19.16 -3.22 5.15
C CYS A 136 -18.88 -2.03 4.21
N SER A 137 -19.11 -0.79 4.66
CA SER A 137 -18.76 0.41 3.91
C SER A 137 -18.40 1.62 4.77
N ILE A 138 -17.59 2.53 4.22
CA ILE A 138 -17.23 3.84 4.79
C ILE A 138 -17.37 4.89 3.68
N SER A 139 -18.11 5.96 3.95
CA SER A 139 -18.23 7.10 3.02
C SER A 139 -17.30 8.24 3.40
N PHE A 140 -16.67 8.86 2.42
CA PHE A 140 -15.87 10.07 2.61
C PHE A 140 -15.80 10.92 1.34
N ASN A 141 -15.32 12.14 1.49
CA ASN A 141 -15.22 13.09 0.40
C ASN A 141 -13.75 13.36 0.10
N LEU A 142 -13.28 12.88 -1.04
CA LEU A 142 -11.95 13.16 -1.55
C LEU A 142 -11.95 14.55 -2.18
N LYS A 143 -11.34 15.48 -1.47
CA LYS A 143 -11.05 16.81 -1.98
C LYS A 143 -9.62 16.85 -2.49
N LYS A 144 -9.37 17.65 -3.52
CA LYS A 144 -8.01 18.08 -3.82
C LYS A 144 -7.37 18.67 -2.57
N GLY A 145 -6.23 18.11 -2.15
CA GLY A 145 -5.36 18.76 -1.17
C GLY A 145 -4.57 19.87 -1.86
N ASP A 146 -4.60 21.08 -1.29
CA ASP A 146 -3.94 22.28 -1.80
C ASP A 146 -2.42 22.19 -1.76
#